data_AF-G5NHN3-F1
#
_entry.id   AF-G5NHN3-F1
#
_cell.length_a   1.000
_cell.length_b   1.000
_cell.length_c   1.000
_cell.angle_alpha   90.00
_cell.angle_beta   90.00
_cell.angle_gamma   90.00
#
_symmetry.space_group_name_H-M   'P 1'
#
loop_
_entity.id
_entity.type
_entity.pdbx_description
1 polymer ?
#
loop_
_entity_poly.entity_id
_entity_poly.type
_entity_poly.pdbx_seq_one_letter_code
_entity_poly.pdbx_strand_id
1 'polypeptide(L)' 'MAFAVSGCSSDYVMATKDGRMILTDGKPQVDDDTGLVSYTDAQGNEMQINRDEVSQIIER' A
#
# COMPACT_ATOMS: atom_id res chain seq x y z
N MET A 1 -29.84 11.30 9.70
CA MET A 1 -29.29 10.37 8.69
C MET A 1 -27.80 10.67 8.57
N ALA A 2 -26.97 9.95 9.32
CA ALA A 2 -25.53 10.10 9.25
C ALA A 2 -25.04 9.29 8.04
N PHE A 3 -24.46 9.99 7.05
CA PHE A 3 -23.83 9.36 5.91
C PHE A 3 -22.63 8.58 6.43
N ALA A 4 -22.76 7.26 6.51
CA ALA A 4 -21.60 6.39 6.58
C ALA A 4 -20.86 6.57 5.25
N VAL A 5 -19.82 7.41 5.24
CA VAL A 5 -18.75 7.25 4.27
C VAL A 5 -18.12 5.91 4.63
N SER A 6 -18.66 4.83 4.06
CA SER A 6 -17.83 3.70 3.73
C SER A 6 -16.84 4.27 2.71
N GLY A 7 -15.75 4.84 3.21
CA GLY A 7 -14.54 4.91 2.41
C GLY A 7 -14.29 3.46 2.07
N CYS A 8 -14.60 3.08 0.83
CA CYS A 8 -14.16 1.82 0.27
C CYS A 8 -12.64 1.95 0.17
N SER A 9 -11.93 1.91 1.29
CA SER A 9 -10.50 1.66 1.29
C SER A 9 -10.42 0.21 0.85
N SER A 10 -10.29 -0.01 -0.46
CA SER A 10 -9.92 -1.32 -0.96
C SER A 10 -8.59 -1.62 -0.27
N ASP A 11 -8.53 -2.72 0.46
CA ASP A 11 -7.26 -3.17 1.02
C ASP A 11 -6.36 -3.58 -0.14
N TYR A 12 -5.13 -3.10 -0.17
CA TYR A 12 -4.16 -3.54 -1.17
C TYR A 12 -3.16 -4.50 -0.52
N VAL A 13 -2.76 -5.51 -1.26
CA VAL A 13 -1.72 -6.45 -0.86
C VAL A 13 -0.55 -6.29 -1.81
N MET A 14 0.57 -5.84 -1.26
CA MET A 14 1.82 -5.72 -1.97
C MET A 14 2.64 -6.99 -1.75
N ALA A 15 2.89 -7.74 -2.82
CA ALA A 15 3.81 -8.87 -2.83
C ALA A 15 5.21 -8.39 -3.18
N THR A 16 6.19 -8.72 -2.35
CA THR A 16 7.61 -8.40 -2.58
C THR A 16 8.35 -9.57 -3.22
N LYS A 17 9.48 -9.31 -3.86
CA LYS A 17 10.31 -10.32 -4.54
C LYS A 17 10.87 -11.38 -3.60
N ASP A 18 11.02 -11.06 -2.33
CA ASP A 18 11.42 -12.01 -1.28
C ASP A 18 10.27 -12.89 -0.76
N GLY A 19 9.05 -12.71 -1.28
CA GLY A 19 7.88 -13.50 -0.93
C GLY A 19 7.08 -12.98 0.26
N ARG A 20 7.39 -11.80 0.81
CA ARG A 20 6.52 -11.15 1.80
C ARG A 20 5.25 -10.62 1.13
N MET A 21 4.15 -10.66 1.87
CA MET A 21 2.88 -10.03 1.51
C MET A 21 2.58 -8.96 2.55
N ILE A 22 2.52 -7.71 2.10
CA ILE A 22 2.33 -6.55 2.95
C ILE A 22 0.92 -6.02 2.69
N LEU A 23 0.11 -5.96 3.74
CA LEU A 23 -1.21 -5.33 3.69
C LEU A 23 -1.04 -3.83 3.80
N THR A 24 -1.62 -3.10 2.85
CA THR A 24 -1.54 -1.64 2.79
C THR A 24 -2.93 -1.04 2.81
N ASP A 25 -3.08 0.04 3.57
CA ASP A 25 -4.27 0.87 3.57
C ASP A 25 -4.22 1.80 2.35
N GLY A 26 -5.08 1.53 1.37
CA GLY A 26 -5.05 2.19 0.08
C GLY A 26 -3.90 1.76 -0.84
N LYS A 27 -3.85 2.38 -2.02
CA LYS A 27 -2.98 1.98 -3.12
C LYS A 27 -1.56 2.52 -2.93
N PRO A 28 -0.51 1.66 -2.89
CA PRO A 28 0.88 2.11 -2.87
C PRO A 28 1.19 3.04 -4.05
N GLN A 29 1.90 4.13 -3.79
CA GLN A 29 2.30 5.13 -4.80
C GLN A 29 3.82 5.21 -4.88
N VAL A 30 4.35 5.66 -6.01
CA VAL A 30 5.76 6.02 -6.10
C VAL A 30 5.89 7.45 -5.56
N ASP A 31 6.78 7.63 -4.60
CA ASP A 31 7.22 8.92 -4.09
C ASP A 31 8.18 9.54 -5.11
N ASP A 32 7.82 10.68 -5.68
CA ASP A 32 8.60 11.35 -6.72
C ASP A 32 9.88 12.01 -6.16
N ASP A 33 9.94 12.29 -4.85
CA ASP A 33 11.09 12.90 -4.20
C ASP A 33 12.18 11.86 -3.91
N THR A 34 11.79 10.67 -3.45
CA THR A 34 12.73 9.59 -3.09
C THR A 34 12.89 8.53 -4.18
N GLY A 35 11.93 8.41 -5.08
CA GLY A 35 11.83 7.32 -6.06
C GLY A 35 11.40 5.98 -5.48
N LEU A 36 11.02 5.93 -4.20
CA LEU A 36 10.60 4.72 -3.49
C LEU A 36 9.08 4.54 -3.60
N VAL A 37 8.60 3.33 -3.37
CA VAL A 37 7.15 3.08 -3.25
C VAL A 37 6.74 3.36 -1.80
N SER A 38 5.93 4.40 -1.62
CA SER A 38 5.29 4.75 -0.36
C SER A 38 3.95 4.04 -0.21
N TYR A 39 3.69 3.50 0.98
CA TYR A 39 2.44 2.84 1.34
C TYR A 39 2.14 3.01 2.82
N THR A 40 0.86 2.98 3.19
CA THR A 40 0.44 2.99 4.60
C THR A 40 0.25 1.56 5.07
N ASP A 41 0.88 1.17 6.17
CA ASP A 41 0.69 -0.16 6.76
C ASP A 41 -0.68 -0.27 7.46
N ALA A 42 -1.06 -1.48 7.86
CA ALA A 42 -2.31 -1.72 8.61
C ALA A 42 -2.37 -1.03 9.98
N GLN A 43 -1.26 -0.48 10.47
CA GLN A 43 -1.18 0.28 11.72
C GLN A 43 -1.30 1.79 11.48
N GLY A 44 -1.42 2.24 10.23
CA GLY A 44 -1.50 3.65 9.84
C GLY A 44 -0.13 4.34 9.73
N ASN A 45 0.97 3.60 9.70
CA ASN A 45 2.30 4.16 9.52
C ASN A 45 2.65 4.26 8.03
N GLU A 46 3.21 5.40 7.63
CA GLU A 46 3.79 5.56 6.29
C GLU A 46 5.13 4.83 6.22
N MET A 47 5.21 3.89 5.30
CA MET A 47 6.37 3.04 5.06
C MET A 47 6.80 3.21 3.61
N GLN A 48 8.10 3.05 3.37
CA GLN A 48 8.67 3.12 2.02
C GLN A 48 9.43 1.83 1.72
N ILE A 49 9.29 1.34 0.50
CA ILE A 49 10.02 0.19 -0.02
C ILE A 49 10.63 0.52 -1.38
N ASN A 50 11.75 -0.12 -1.73
CA ASN A 50 12.29 0.06 -3.07
C ASN A 50 11.33 -0.54 -4.11
N ARG A 51 11.04 0.20 -5.20
CA ARG A 51 10.20 -0.27 -6.30
C ARG A 51 10.71 -1.58 -6.89
N ASP A 52 12.02 -1.79 -6.90
CA ASP A 52 12.65 -3.02 -7.37
C ASP A 52 12.38 -4.21 -6.44
N GLU A 53 11.99 -4.00 -5.19
CA GLU A 53 11.61 -5.08 -4.28
C GLU A 53 10.14 -5.46 -4.42
N VAL A 54 9.32 -4.61 -5.03
CA VAL A 54 7.91 -4.89 -5.28
C VAL A 54 7.79 -5.85 -6.47
N SER A 55 7.13 -6.98 -6.24
CA SER A 55 6.81 -7.93 -7.29
C SER A 55 5.46 -7.59 -7.93
N GLN A 56 4.41 -7.45 -7.12
CA GLN A 56 3.03 -7.26 -7.57
C GLN A 56 2.22 -6.49 -6.53
N ILE A 57 1.20 -5.77 -6.97
CA ILE A 57 0.21 -5.11 -6.11
C ILE A 57 -1.15 -5.66 -6.50
N ILE A 58 -1.87 -6.22 -5.53
CA ILE A 58 -3.16 -6.87 -5.70
C ILE A 58 -4.20 -6.07 -4.92
N GLU A 59 -5.28 -5.65 -5.56
CA GLU A 59 -6.43 -5.05 -4.88
C GLU A 59 -7.34 -6.18 -4.34
N ARG A 60 -7.78 -6.06 -3.08
CA ARG A 60 -8.73 -7.00 -2.45
C ARG A 60 -10.17 -6.56 -2.61
#